data_AF-V4L3V1-F1
#
_entry.id   AF-V4L3V1-F1
#
_cell.length_a   1.000
_cell.length_b   1.000
_cell.length_c   1.000
_cell.angle_alpha   90.00
_cell.angle_beta   90.00
_cell.angle_gamma   90.00
#
_symmetry.space_group_name_H-M   'P 1'
#
loop_
_entity.id
_entity.type
_entity.pdbx_description
1 polymer ?
#
loop_
_entity_poly.entity_id
_entity_poly.type
_entity_poly.pdbx_seq_one_letter_code
_entity_poly.pdbx_strand_id
1 'polypeptide(L)'
;MEAGKSDKEESHVLKLNIISAQGLKEPMGLQTLLIPPTSSVFRLIDQKILIRRTLREDPVSPDAEGLVLLIVVASASLGLIAQHLFGAWNEDMRLRKRYREAFEGIKKRTSVVPFAAIFEGRQVLLEDYYKEFICPTFFIVVLYRF
;
A
#
# COMPACT_ATOMS: atom_id res chain seq x y z
N MET A 1 12.14 52.19 54.93
CA MET A 1 11.05 51.20 54.78
C MET A 1 10.68 51.21 53.31
N GLU A 2 11.01 50.16 52.54
CA GLU A 2 10.51 49.81 51.20
C GLU A 2 11.37 48.63 50.69
N ALA A 3 11.22 47.45 51.31
CA ALA A 3 11.87 46.20 50.91
C ALA A 3 10.90 45.04 51.15
N GLY A 4 9.78 45.03 50.42
CA GLY A 4 8.71 44.06 50.67
C GLY A 4 7.73 43.86 49.52
N LYS A 5 8.12 44.21 48.28
CA LYS A 5 7.26 44.04 47.10
C LYS A 5 7.86 43.19 45.97
N SER A 6 9.18 42.99 45.95
CA SER A 6 9.88 42.20 44.90
C SER A 6 9.69 40.68 45.05
N ASP A 7 9.72 40.15 46.28
CA ASP A 7 9.73 38.69 46.50
C ASP A 7 8.39 38.01 46.22
N LYS A 8 7.28 38.76 46.35
CA LYS A 8 5.94 38.23 46.06
C LYS A 8 5.73 38.08 44.56
N GLU A 9 6.20 39.04 43.78
CA GLU A 9 6.12 39.02 42.31
C GLU A 9 6.92 37.84 41.75
N GLU A 10 8.17 37.63 42.20
CA GLU A 10 9.01 36.52 41.73
C GLU A 10 8.44 35.14 42.10
N SER A 11 7.82 34.99 43.28
CA SER A 11 7.18 33.72 43.67
C SER A 11 5.98 33.37 42.77
N HIS A 12 5.24 34.37 42.30
CA HIS A 12 4.14 34.16 41.35
C HIS A 12 4.64 33.82 39.94
N VAL A 13 5.74 34.44 39.50
CA VAL A 13 6.37 34.15 38.20
C VAL A 13 7.02 32.77 38.19
N LEU A 14 7.69 32.37 39.28
CA LEU A 14 8.27 31.03 39.44
C LEU A 14 7.18 29.94 39.49
N LYS A 15 6.02 30.20 40.12
CA LYS A 15 4.88 29.27 40.11
C LYS A 15 4.25 29.13 38.72
N LEU A 16 4.16 30.21 37.93
CA LEU A 16 3.67 30.17 36.55
C LEU A 16 4.62 29.40 35.62
N ASN A 17 5.93 29.58 35.78
CA ASN A 17 6.92 28.84 34.98
C ASN A 17 6.97 27.34 35.32
N ILE A 18 6.80 26.97 36.60
CA ILE A 18 6.78 25.56 37.01
C ILE A 18 5.51 24.87 36.50
N ILE A 19 4.35 25.54 36.51
CA ILE A 19 3.09 25.01 35.95
C ILE A 19 3.18 24.88 34.42
N SER A 20 3.90 25.77 33.74
CA SER A 20 4.13 25.67 32.28
C SER A 20 5.13 24.57 31.91
N ALA A 21 6.08 24.24 32.79
CA ALA A 21 7.09 23.20 32.54
C ALA A 21 6.57 21.77 32.81
N GLN A 22 5.54 21.63 33.65
CA GLN A 22 4.93 20.33 33.97
C GLN A 22 3.91 19.83 32.93
N GLY A 23 3.63 20.61 31.87
CA GLY A 23 2.80 20.21 30.73
C GLY A 23 3.54 19.53 29.56
N LEU A 24 4.87 19.37 29.63
CA LEU A 24 5.65 18.64 28.63
C LEU A 24 5.90 17.19 29.08
N LYS A 25 4.82 16.41 29.11
CA LYS A 25 4.89 14.95 29.17
C LYS A 25 4.01 14.36 28.08
N GLU A 26 4.47 14.47 26.84
CA GLU A 26 4.04 13.57 25.77
C GLU A 26 5.30 13.03 25.05
N PRO A 27 5.36 11.72 24.75
CA PRO A 27 6.56 11.08 24.24
C PRO A 27 6.70 11.23 22.72
N MET A 28 7.93 11.03 22.26
CA MET A 28 8.27 10.59 20.90
C MET A 28 8.04 11.59 19.75
N GLY A 29 9.16 12.23 19.39
CA GLY A 29 9.78 12.01 18.09
C GLY A 29 8.88 12.14 16.86
N LEU A 30 8.69 13.37 16.39
CA LEU A 30 8.53 13.70 14.97
C LEU A 30 8.86 15.18 14.81
N GLN A 31 10.14 15.47 14.61
CA GLN A 31 10.58 16.76 14.06
C GLN A 31 10.13 16.82 12.59
N THR A 32 8.84 17.10 12.37
CA THR A 32 8.31 17.45 11.05
C THR A 32 8.73 18.88 10.74
N LEU A 33 9.93 18.97 10.16
CA LEU A 33 10.34 19.89 9.10
C LEU A 33 9.43 21.11 8.90
N LEU A 34 9.83 22.22 9.52
CA LEU A 34 9.24 23.54 9.40
C LEU A 34 9.57 24.14 8.01
N ILE A 35 8.71 23.93 7.01
CA ILE A 35 8.68 24.74 5.78
C ILE A 35 7.30 25.40 5.72
N PRO A 36 7.19 26.74 5.80
CA PRO A 36 5.91 27.41 5.66
C PRO A 36 5.43 27.30 4.20
N PRO A 37 4.21 26.83 3.93
CA PRO A 37 3.69 26.80 2.58
C PRO A 37 3.31 28.23 2.12
N THR A 38 4.23 28.93 1.46
CA THR A 38 4.02 30.23 0.81
C THR A 38 3.44 30.07 -0.61
N SER A 39 2.32 29.36 -0.74
CA SER A 39 1.53 29.46 -1.98
C SER A 39 0.02 29.29 -1.73
N SER A 40 -0.77 30.07 -2.46
CA SER A 40 -2.24 30.06 -2.42
C SER A 40 -2.84 28.67 -2.66
N VAL A 41 -2.09 27.77 -3.30
CA VAL A 41 -2.50 26.40 -3.60
C VAL A 41 -2.57 25.54 -2.34
N PHE A 42 -1.60 25.67 -1.42
CA PHE A 42 -1.61 24.91 -0.18
C PHE A 42 -2.76 25.30 0.76
N ARG A 43 -3.12 26.59 0.81
CA ARG A 43 -4.32 27.04 1.55
C ARG A 43 -5.60 26.41 1.00
N LEU A 44 -5.68 26.24 -0.32
CA LEU A 44 -6.84 25.62 -0.97
C LEU A 44 -6.91 24.11 -0.69
N ILE A 45 -5.75 23.45 -0.63
CA ILE A 45 -5.64 22.02 -0.27
C ILE A 45 -6.07 21.82 1.19
N ASP A 46 -5.55 22.64 2.12
CA ASP A 46 -5.93 22.59 3.54
C ASP A 46 -7.42 22.90 3.75
N GLN A 47 -7.97 23.88 3.04
CA GLN A 47 -9.39 24.20 3.11
C GLN A 47 -10.26 23.04 2.58
N LYS A 48 -9.84 22.37 1.50
CA LYS A 48 -10.54 21.17 0.99
C LYS A 48 -10.48 20.01 1.97
N ILE A 49 -9.35 19.82 2.66
CA ILE A 49 -9.17 18.78 3.68
C ILE A 49 -10.05 19.08 4.91
N LEU A 50 -10.09 20.35 5.33
CA LEU A 50 -10.89 20.78 6.46
C LEU A 50 -12.40 20.65 6.19
N ILE A 51 -12.87 21.08 5.01
CA ILE A 51 -14.27 20.94 4.61
C ILE A 51 -14.66 19.46 4.48
N ARG A 52 -13.77 18.59 3.97
CA ARG A 52 -14.00 17.14 3.93
C ARG A 52 -14.16 16.53 5.32
N ARG A 53 -13.48 17.05 6.34
CA ARG A 53 -13.64 16.57 7.73
C ARG A 53 -14.97 17.02 8.31
N THR A 54 -15.44 18.22 7.99
CA THR A 54 -16.73 18.73 8.51
C THR A 54 -17.95 18.07 7.86
N LEU A 55 -17.83 17.60 6.60
CA LEU A 55 -18.91 16.89 5.90
C LEU A 55 -18.89 15.36 6.13
N ARG A 56 -18.03 14.85 7.01
CA ARG A 56 -17.91 13.43 7.36
C ARG A 56 -18.56 13.14 8.73
N GLU A 57 -19.71 13.75 9.00
CA GLU A 57 -20.51 13.43 10.20
C GLU A 57 -22.01 13.37 9.89
N ASP A 58 -22.37 12.98 8.67
CA ASP A 58 -23.69 12.40 8.43
C ASP A 58 -23.51 10.88 8.38
N PRO A 59 -24.05 10.09 9.33
CA PRO A 59 -24.00 8.64 9.24
C PRO A 59 -24.89 8.20 8.07
N VAL A 60 -24.31 8.17 6.88
CA VAL A 60 -24.85 7.37 5.77
C VAL A 60 -24.93 5.94 6.30
N SER A 61 -26.14 5.38 6.23
CA SER A 61 -26.48 4.07 6.75
C SER A 61 -25.39 3.03 6.40
N PRO A 62 -24.93 2.21 7.36
CA PRO A 62 -23.75 1.35 7.22
C PRO A 62 -23.85 0.30 6.10
N ASP A 63 -25.04 0.07 5.55
CA ASP A 63 -25.29 -0.78 4.38
C ASP A 63 -24.80 -0.13 3.07
N ALA A 64 -24.89 1.19 2.93
CA ALA A 64 -24.50 1.89 1.70
C ALA A 64 -22.97 1.99 1.53
N GLU A 65 -22.23 2.29 2.61
CA GLU A 65 -20.75 2.30 2.58
C GLU A 65 -20.17 0.90 2.31
N GLY A 66 -20.79 -0.15 2.87
CA GLY A 66 -20.40 -1.54 2.61
C GLY A 66 -20.58 -1.95 1.15
N LEU A 67 -21.68 -1.55 0.51
CA LEU A 67 -21.91 -1.79 -0.91
C LEU A 67 -20.91 -1.04 -1.80
N VAL A 68 -20.61 0.22 -1.49
CA VAL A 68 -19.63 1.02 -2.23
C VAL A 68 -18.24 0.40 -2.12
N LEU A 69 -17.81 -0.01 -0.92
CA LEU A 69 -16.53 -0.69 -0.72
C LEU A 69 -16.46 -2.02 -1.48
N LEU A 70 -17.54 -2.80 -1.49
CA LEU A 70 -17.61 -4.05 -2.25
C LEU A 70 -17.42 -3.79 -3.75
N ILE A 71 -18.11 -2.78 -4.31
CA ILE A 71 -18.00 -2.42 -5.74
C ILE A 71 -16.57 -1.97 -6.07
N VAL A 72 -15.94 -1.17 -5.21
CA VAL A 72 -14.55 -0.70 -5.42
C VAL A 72 -13.57 -1.87 -5.36
N VAL A 73 -13.69 -2.76 -4.36
CA VAL A 73 -12.83 -3.93 -4.23
C VAL A 73 -13.04 -4.91 -5.39
N ALA A 74 -14.29 -5.15 -5.80
CA ALA A 74 -14.60 -6.03 -6.91
C ALA A 74 -14.06 -5.48 -8.24
N SER A 75 -14.25 -4.18 -8.51
CA SER A 75 -13.75 -3.54 -9.73
C SER A 75 -12.22 -3.50 -9.80
N ALA A 76 -11.54 -3.23 -8.69
CA ALA A 76 -10.07 -3.30 -8.62
C ALA A 76 -9.56 -4.72 -8.89
N SER A 77 -10.20 -5.72 -8.27
CA SER A 77 -9.84 -7.14 -8.45
C SER A 77 -10.04 -7.58 -9.91
N LEU A 78 -11.18 -7.22 -10.51
CA LEU A 78 -11.47 -7.49 -11.92
C LEU A 78 -10.49 -6.78 -12.85
N GLY A 79 -10.11 -5.54 -12.54
CA GLY A 79 -9.11 -4.78 -13.30
C GLY A 79 -7.73 -5.45 -13.31
N LEU A 80 -7.28 -5.94 -12.15
CA LEU A 80 -6.04 -6.72 -12.03
C LEU A 80 -6.08 -8.00 -12.87
N ILE A 81 -7.17 -8.76 -12.78
CA ILE A 81 -7.38 -9.97 -13.57
C ILE A 81 -7.34 -9.64 -15.07
N ALA A 82 -8.13 -8.66 -15.49
CA ALA A 82 -8.20 -8.23 -16.89
C ALA A 82 -6.85 -7.77 -17.42
N GLN A 83 -6.07 -7.03 -16.63
CA GLN A 83 -4.72 -6.58 -17.02
C GLN A 83 -3.77 -7.76 -17.28
N HIS A 84 -3.81 -8.80 -16.44
CA HIS A 84 -2.99 -10.00 -16.66
C HIS A 84 -3.43 -10.79 -17.90
N LEU A 85 -4.74 -10.96 -18.11
CA LEU A 85 -5.28 -11.63 -19.30
C LEU A 85 -4.92 -10.86 -20.57
N PHE A 86 -5.03 -9.54 -20.53
CA PHE A 86 -4.68 -8.67 -21.66
C PHE A 86 -3.18 -8.74 -21.98
N GLY A 87 -2.32 -8.79 -20.96
CA GLY A 87 -0.90 -9.02 -21.12
C GLY A 87 -0.61 -10.36 -21.82
N ALA A 88 -1.22 -11.45 -21.33
CA ALA A 88 -1.05 -12.77 -21.93
C ALA A 88 -1.56 -12.82 -23.38
N TRP A 89 -2.69 -12.18 -23.68
CA TRP A 89 -3.26 -12.11 -25.02
C TRP A 89 -2.37 -11.37 -26.02
N ASN A 90 -1.83 -10.21 -25.63
CA ASN A 90 -0.95 -9.43 -26.51
C ASN A 90 0.35 -10.18 -26.82
N GLU A 91 0.90 -10.89 -25.83
CA GLU A 91 2.06 -11.72 -26.04
C GLU A 91 1.78 -12.89 -26.98
N ASP A 92 0.64 -13.58 -26.81
CA ASP A 92 0.19 -14.65 -27.71
C ASP A 92 0.01 -14.13 -29.15
N MET A 93 -0.58 -12.95 -29.32
CA MET A 93 -0.74 -12.32 -30.63
C MET A 93 0.61 -11.95 -31.27
N ARG A 94 1.55 -11.41 -30.48
CA ARG A 94 2.91 -11.05 -30.92
C ARG A 94 3.69 -12.29 -31.36
N LEU A 95 3.61 -13.37 -30.58
CA LEU A 95 4.30 -14.63 -30.86
C LEU A 95 3.70 -15.34 -32.07
N ARG A 96 2.37 -15.37 -32.20
CA ARG A 96 1.68 -15.93 -33.37
C ARG A 96 2.08 -15.22 -34.67
N LYS A 97 2.23 -13.88 -34.64
CA LYS A 97 2.68 -13.11 -35.81
C LYS A 97 4.13 -13.41 -36.19
N ARG A 98 5.03 -13.62 -35.22
CA ARG A 98 6.46 -13.83 -35.45
C ARG A 98 6.82 -15.27 -35.83
N TYR A 99 6.20 -16.26 -35.18
CA TYR A 99 6.61 -17.67 -35.27
C TYR A 99 5.56 -18.59 -35.91
N ARG A 100 4.36 -18.09 -36.22
CA ARG A 100 3.28 -18.81 -36.95
C ARG A 100 3.09 -20.25 -36.44
N GLU A 101 3.33 -21.25 -37.29
CA GLU A 101 3.07 -22.67 -37.00
C GLU A 101 3.91 -23.22 -35.84
N ALA A 102 5.15 -22.74 -35.67
CA ALA A 102 6.00 -23.16 -34.57
C ALA A 102 5.41 -22.76 -33.21
N PHE A 103 4.70 -21.62 -33.15
CA PHE A 103 4.04 -21.16 -31.94
C PHE A 103 2.78 -21.97 -31.62
N GLU A 104 1.96 -22.30 -32.63
CA GLU A 104 0.77 -23.13 -32.46
C GLU A 104 1.13 -24.54 -31.92
N GLY A 105 2.27 -25.10 -32.32
CA GLY A 105 2.78 -26.37 -31.77
C GLY A 105 3.12 -26.29 -30.29
N ILE A 106 3.74 -25.19 -29.84
CA ILE A 106 4.11 -24.97 -28.43
C ILE A 106 2.87 -24.66 -27.59
N LYS A 107 1.99 -23.78 -28.09
CA LYS A 107 0.75 -23.38 -27.41
C LYS A 107 -0.17 -24.56 -27.11
N LYS A 108 -0.19 -25.58 -27.97
CA LYS A 108 -0.94 -26.83 -27.71
C LYS A 108 -0.42 -27.63 -26.50
N ARG A 109 0.85 -27.45 -26.13
CA ARG A 109 1.50 -28.17 -25.03
C ARG A 109 1.61 -27.35 -23.75
N THR A 110 1.42 -26.03 -23.82
CA THR A 110 1.58 -25.11 -22.69
C THR A 110 0.25 -24.45 -22.34
N SER A 111 -0.06 -24.33 -21.05
CA SER A 111 -1.27 -23.61 -20.59
C SER A 111 -0.89 -22.29 -19.92
N VAL A 112 -1.74 -21.27 -20.07
CA VAL A 112 -1.66 -20.01 -19.32
C VAL A 112 -1.94 -20.24 -17.83
N VAL A 113 -2.84 -21.20 -17.53
CA VAL A 113 -3.10 -21.63 -16.16
C VAL A 113 -2.01 -22.63 -15.77
N PRO A 114 -1.25 -22.37 -14.68
CA PRO A 114 -0.17 -23.26 -14.25
C PRO A 114 -0.71 -24.66 -13.98
N PHE A 115 0.05 -25.69 -14.34
CA PHE A 115 -0.27 -27.12 -14.19
C PHE A 115 -1.49 -27.65 -14.96
N ALA A 116 -2.36 -26.80 -15.53
CA ALA A 116 -3.53 -27.27 -16.28
C ALA A 116 -3.14 -28.13 -17.50
N ALA A 117 -2.04 -27.81 -18.20
CA ALA A 117 -1.55 -28.63 -19.30
C ALA A 117 -0.97 -29.99 -18.87
N ILE A 118 -0.54 -30.10 -17.61
CA ILE A 118 0.00 -31.34 -17.03
C ILE A 118 -1.15 -32.26 -16.63
N PHE A 119 -2.18 -31.73 -15.98
CA PHE A 119 -3.40 -32.50 -15.65
C PHE A 119 -4.14 -32.99 -16.90
N GLU A 120 -4.13 -32.20 -17.97
CA GLU A 120 -4.76 -32.57 -19.24
C GLU A 120 -3.88 -33.48 -20.10
N GLY A 121 -2.65 -33.82 -19.64
CA GLY A 121 -1.73 -34.71 -20.34
C GLY A 121 -1.13 -34.13 -21.63
N ARG A 122 -1.36 -32.84 -21.92
CA ARG A 122 -0.77 -32.15 -23.09
C ARG A 122 0.72 -31.87 -22.91
N GLN A 123 1.17 -31.81 -21.66
CA GLN A 123 2.57 -31.63 -21.29
C GLN A 123 3.07 -32.87 -20.54
N VAL A 124 4.00 -33.61 -21.15
CA VAL A 124 4.70 -34.71 -20.49
C VAL A 124 5.97 -34.16 -19.85
N LEU A 125 6.06 -34.25 -18.52
CA LEU A 125 7.27 -33.91 -17.78
C LEU A 125 8.20 -35.13 -17.79
N LEU A 126 9.50 -34.91 -17.99
CA LEU A 126 10.48 -35.99 -17.80
C LEU A 126 10.43 -36.47 -16.35
N GLU A 127 10.66 -37.77 -16.14
CA GLU A 127 10.65 -38.37 -14.80
C GLU A 127 11.58 -37.64 -13.82
N ASP A 128 12.69 -37.10 -14.28
CA ASP A 128 13.67 -36.38 -13.46
C ASP A 128 13.35 -34.91 -13.16
N TYR A 129 12.26 -34.34 -13.70
CA TYR A 129 11.98 -32.90 -13.64
C TYR A 129 11.73 -32.39 -12.20
N TYR A 130 11.38 -33.28 -11.27
CA TYR A 130 11.25 -32.94 -9.84
C TYR A 130 12.56 -32.42 -9.23
N LYS A 131 13.71 -32.80 -9.79
CA LYS A 131 15.04 -32.37 -9.30
C LYS A 131 15.26 -30.87 -9.48
N GLU A 132 14.65 -30.24 -10.50
CA GLU A 132 14.73 -28.79 -10.71
C GLU A 132 13.94 -28.00 -9.65
N PHE A 133 12.83 -28.57 -9.14
CA PHE A 133 12.08 -27.95 -8.03
C PHE A 133 12.81 -28.05 -6.69
N ILE A 134 13.73 -29.01 -6.54
CA ILE A 134 14.61 -29.16 -5.36
C ILE A 134 15.94 -28.43 -5.61
N CYS A 135 15.90 -27.30 -6.32
CA CYS A 135 17.08 -26.48 -6.54
C CYS A 135 17.63 -25.94 -5.20
N PRO A 136 18.95 -26.00 -4.95
CA PRO A 136 19.59 -25.46 -3.73
C PRO A 136 19.21 -24.01 -3.43
N THR A 137 18.91 -23.22 -4.46
CA THR A 137 18.48 -21.83 -4.34
C THR A 137 17.22 -21.68 -3.48
N PHE A 138 16.27 -22.62 -3.52
CA PHE A 138 15.07 -22.56 -2.70
C PHE A 138 15.41 -22.70 -1.21
N PHE A 139 16.32 -23.63 -0.89
CA PHE A 139 16.83 -23.79 0.47
C PHE A 139 17.61 -22.58 0.94
N ILE A 140 18.44 -21.98 0.08
CA ILE A 140 19.21 -20.77 0.42
C ILE A 140 18.27 -19.61 0.75
N VAL A 141 17.22 -19.37 -0.04
CA VAL A 141 16.28 -18.27 0.21
C VAL A 141 15.47 -18.49 1.49
N VAL A 142 15.05 -19.73 1.77
CA VAL A 142 14.32 -20.06 3.00
C VAL A 142 15.23 -20.02 4.22
N LEU A 143 16.46 -20.52 4.14
CA LEU A 143 17.43 -20.51 5.24
C LEU A 143 17.99 -19.12 5.52
N TYR A 144 18.21 -18.28 4.50
CA TYR A 144 18.67 -16.89 4.69
C TYR A 144 17.61 -15.99 5.33
N ARG A 145 16.35 -16.45 5.36
CA ARG A 145 15.22 -15.75 6.00
C ARG A 145 15.11 -16.07 7.50
N PHE A 146 15.66 -17.19 7.97
CA PHE A 146 15.65 -17.63 9.37
C PHE A 146 17.00 -17.34 10.05
#